data_AF-A0A9E2ZHL9-F1
#
_entry.id   AF-A0A9E2ZHL9-F1
#
_cell.length_a   1.000
_cell.length_b   1.000
_cell.length_c   1.000
_cell.angle_alpha   90.00
_cell.angle_beta   90.00
_cell.angle_gamma   90.00
#
_symmetry.space_group_name_H-M   'P 1'
#
loop_
_entity.id
_entity.type
_entity.pdbx_description
1 polymer ?
#
loop_
_entity_poly.entity_id
_entity_poly.type
_entity_poly.pdbx_seq_one_letter_code
_entity_poly.pdbx_strand_id
1 'polypeptide(L)'
;MPLAKLTIALGLVALALSACGSIEVKPTSSTGAPVSRGKVDDPRTTQNNHVTCLRQQHFRVAEIGPNKLQIGTWPAGPTVLFTPTAGAAQAYQIQGVRWAQGAEVIGSALLFPNQATDSELGKVETCIAEGVLG
;
A
#
# COMPACT_ATOMS: atom_id res chain seq x y z
N MET A 1 51.85 23.53 -28.13
CA MET A 1 50.59 23.42 -27.36
C MET A 1 50.95 22.95 -25.95
N PRO A 2 51.02 23.83 -24.94
CA PRO A 2 51.40 23.39 -23.59
C PRO A 2 50.18 23.05 -22.73
N LEU A 3 50.33 21.86 -22.14
CA LEU A 3 49.67 21.23 -21.00
C LEU A 3 49.39 22.21 -19.83
N ALA A 4 48.15 22.28 -19.35
CA ALA A 4 47.80 22.95 -18.09
C ALA A 4 46.78 22.10 -17.30
N LYS A 5 47.29 21.30 -16.35
CA LYS A 5 47.16 21.46 -14.89
C LYS A 5 45.79 21.04 -14.33
N LEU A 6 45.76 19.76 -13.94
CA LEU A 6 44.84 19.15 -12.99
C LEU A 6 44.98 19.84 -11.63
N THR A 7 43.90 20.42 -11.10
CA THR A 7 43.81 20.86 -9.70
C THR A 7 42.70 20.07 -9.00
N ILE A 8 43.14 19.11 -8.19
CA ILE A 8 42.33 18.38 -7.21
C ILE A 8 42.16 19.31 -6.01
N ALA A 9 40.92 19.71 -5.72
CA ALA A 9 40.59 20.39 -4.48
C ALA A 9 39.90 19.39 -3.53
N LEU A 10 40.67 18.88 -2.57
CA LEU A 10 40.15 18.21 -1.38
C LEU A 10 39.36 19.23 -0.56
N GLY A 11 38.06 18.99 -0.39
CA GLY A 11 37.21 19.73 0.55
C GLY A 11 36.63 18.79 1.59
N LEU A 12 37.36 18.61 2.69
CA LEU A 12 36.84 18.03 3.94
C LEU A 12 35.92 19.06 4.60
N VAL A 13 34.62 18.79 4.68
CA VAL A 13 33.71 19.50 5.60
C VAL A 13 33.03 18.47 6.49
N ALA A 14 33.46 18.47 7.75
CA ALA A 14 32.88 17.68 8.82
C ALA A 14 31.77 18.46 9.54
N LEU A 15 30.63 17.80 9.71
CA LEU A 15 29.65 17.86 10.80
C LEU A 15 29.28 19.22 11.43
N ALA A 16 28.02 19.61 11.23
CA ALA A 16 27.23 20.29 12.26
C ALA A 16 25.81 19.68 12.30
N LEU A 17 25.56 18.82 13.31
CA LEU A 17 24.21 18.45 13.73
C LEU A 17 23.58 19.67 14.40
N SER A 18 22.68 20.37 13.71
CA SER A 18 21.69 21.25 14.33
C SER A 18 20.31 20.63 14.16
N ALA A 19 19.94 19.79 15.12
CA ALA A 19 18.55 19.45 15.35
C ALA A 19 17.81 20.73 15.78
N CYS A 20 16.90 21.21 14.94
CA CYS A 20 15.89 22.17 15.37
C CYS A 20 14.58 21.86 14.64
N GLY A 21 13.74 21.09 15.34
CA GLY A 21 12.28 21.04 15.24
C GLY A 21 11.65 21.26 13.87
N SER A 22 11.56 20.20 13.08
CA SER A 22 10.35 20.04 12.28
C SER A 22 9.22 19.82 13.27
N ILE A 23 8.24 20.72 13.26
CA ILE A 23 6.95 20.50 13.90
C ILE A 23 6.34 19.33 13.13
N GLU A 24 6.60 18.13 13.65
CA GLU A 24 5.96 16.92 13.21
C GLU A 24 4.50 17.08 13.61
N VAL A 25 3.69 17.52 12.64
CA VAL A 25 2.25 17.38 12.72
C VAL A 25 2.02 15.88 12.71
N LYS A 26 2.09 15.28 13.90
CA LYS A 26 1.59 13.93 14.16
C LYS A 26 0.19 13.95 13.55
N PRO A 27 -0.13 13.13 12.54
CA PRO A 27 -1.52 12.98 12.18
C PRO A 27 -2.17 12.54 13.47
N THR A 28 -3.12 13.34 13.95
CA THR A 28 -3.96 12.98 15.08
C THR A 28 -4.59 11.66 14.68
N SER A 29 -3.99 10.55 15.14
CA SER A 29 -4.63 9.25 15.21
C SER A 29 -5.84 9.47 16.09
N SER A 30 -6.95 9.83 15.46
CA SER A 30 -8.25 9.72 16.07
C SER A 30 -8.43 8.25 16.42
N THR A 31 -8.38 7.99 17.72
CA THR A 31 -8.78 6.74 18.36
C THR A 31 -7.76 5.62 18.20
N GLY A 32 -6.93 5.42 19.23
CA GLY A 32 -6.13 4.21 19.38
C GLY A 32 -7.04 2.98 19.45
N ALA A 33 -7.17 2.28 18.33
CA ALA A 33 -7.51 0.87 18.36
C ALA A 33 -6.28 0.11 18.89
N PRO A 34 -6.43 -0.77 19.88
CA PRO A 34 -5.32 -1.59 20.35
C PRO A 34 -4.77 -2.41 19.18
N VAL A 35 -3.45 -2.37 18.99
CA VAL A 35 -2.72 -3.24 18.05
C VAL A 35 -2.93 -4.68 18.54
N SER A 36 -3.99 -5.30 18.04
CA SER A 36 -4.36 -6.66 18.39
C SER A 36 -3.35 -7.60 17.74
N ARG A 37 -2.68 -8.42 18.56
CA ARG A 37 -1.79 -9.48 18.07
C ARG A 37 -2.63 -10.47 17.25
N GLY A 38 -2.49 -10.39 15.93
CA GLY A 38 -2.74 -11.52 15.03
C GLY A 38 -4.19 -11.97 14.88
N LYS A 39 -5.11 -11.05 14.57
CA LYS A 39 -6.28 -11.45 13.79
C LYS A 39 -6.02 -11.03 12.35
N VAL A 40 -6.16 -11.96 11.42
CA VAL A 40 -6.23 -11.56 10.01
C VAL A 40 -7.38 -10.58 9.92
N ASP A 41 -7.14 -9.38 9.39
CA ASP A 41 -8.20 -8.53 8.87
C ASP A 41 -8.83 -9.31 7.72
N ASP A 42 -9.68 -10.27 8.06
CA ASP A 42 -10.41 -11.03 7.08
C ASP A 42 -11.50 -10.09 6.58
N PRO A 43 -11.40 -9.60 5.33
CA PRO A 43 -12.38 -8.72 4.72
C PRO A 43 -13.82 -9.19 4.85
N ARG A 44 -14.04 -10.49 5.04
CA ARG A 44 -15.37 -11.09 5.16
C ARG A 44 -15.92 -11.00 6.59
N THR A 45 -15.10 -10.64 7.58
CA THR A 45 -15.44 -10.69 9.00
C THR A 45 -15.45 -9.33 9.69
N THR A 46 -14.78 -8.32 9.13
CA THR A 46 -14.92 -6.93 9.54
C THR A 46 -16.22 -6.39 8.96
N GLN A 47 -17.06 -5.79 9.80
CA GLN A 47 -18.36 -5.20 9.45
C GLN A 47 -18.31 -4.13 8.31
N ASN A 48 -17.13 -3.78 7.81
CA ASN A 48 -16.92 -2.71 6.83
C ASN A 48 -16.85 -3.24 5.40
N ASN A 49 -17.81 -2.79 4.61
CA ASN A 49 -18.29 -3.51 3.45
C ASN A 49 -17.68 -3.01 2.13
N HIS A 50 -16.36 -3.13 2.00
CA HIS A 50 -15.68 -2.91 0.71
C HIS A 50 -16.33 -3.72 -0.43
N VAL A 51 -16.80 -4.96 -0.17
CA VAL A 51 -17.57 -5.73 -1.18
C VAL A 51 -18.88 -5.02 -1.57
N THR A 52 -19.59 -4.42 -0.62
CA THR A 52 -20.80 -3.65 -0.90
C THR A 52 -20.46 -2.34 -1.59
N CYS A 53 -19.43 -1.60 -1.16
CA CYS A 53 -18.95 -0.39 -1.85
C CYS A 53 -18.61 -0.73 -3.32
N LEU A 54 -17.85 -1.80 -3.56
CA LEU A 54 -17.53 -2.28 -4.91
C LEU A 54 -18.79 -2.58 -5.73
N ARG A 55 -19.79 -3.23 -5.11
CA ARG A 55 -21.08 -3.50 -5.77
C ARG A 55 -21.89 -2.22 -6.04
N GLN A 56 -21.84 -1.23 -5.15
CA GLN A 56 -22.47 0.09 -5.35
C GLN A 56 -21.78 0.87 -6.48
N GLN A 57 -20.48 0.68 -6.66
CA GLN A 57 -19.71 1.18 -7.81
C GLN A 57 -19.92 0.34 -9.09
N HIS A 58 -20.89 -0.58 -9.09
CA HIS A 58 -21.24 -1.48 -10.20
C HIS A 58 -20.13 -2.46 -10.63
N PHE A 59 -19.16 -2.76 -9.76
CA PHE A 59 -18.19 -3.80 -10.04
C PHE A 59 -18.77 -5.20 -9.80
N ARG A 60 -18.41 -6.13 -10.68
CA ARG A 60 -18.55 -7.56 -10.42
C ARG A 60 -17.43 -7.98 -9.47
N VAL A 61 -17.76 -8.69 -8.39
CA VAL A 61 -16.78 -9.14 -7.39
C VAL A 61 -16.97 -10.64 -7.17
N ALA A 62 -15.87 -11.39 -7.26
CA ALA A 62 -15.83 -12.82 -6.97
C ALA A 62 -14.80 -13.11 -5.88
N GLU A 63 -15.19 -13.89 -4.88
CA GLU A 63 -14.26 -14.46 -3.91
C GLU A 63 -13.54 -15.65 -4.58
N ILE A 64 -12.24 -15.50 -4.83
CA ILE A 64 -11.42 -16.51 -5.53
C ILE A 64 -10.47 -17.25 -4.57
N GLY A 65 -10.72 -17.14 -3.27
CA GLY A 65 -9.92 -17.75 -2.22
C GLY A 65 -10.31 -17.21 -0.85
N PRO A 66 -9.71 -17.73 0.23
CA PRO A 66 -10.07 -17.36 1.60
C PRO A 66 -9.74 -15.90 1.94
N ASN A 67 -8.82 -15.27 1.21
CA ASN A 67 -8.37 -13.89 1.43
C ASN A 67 -8.14 -13.16 0.10
N LYS A 68 -8.86 -13.55 -0.95
CA LYS A 68 -8.68 -12.98 -2.30
C LYS A 68 -9.98 -12.60 -2.95
N LEU A 69 -10.00 -11.41 -3.54
CA LEU A 69 -11.09 -10.94 -4.38
C LEU A 69 -10.60 -10.73 -5.80
N GLN A 70 -11.41 -11.16 -6.76
CA GLN A 70 -11.33 -10.74 -8.14
C GLN A 70 -12.41 -9.68 -8.39
N ILE A 71 -11.99 -8.53 -8.89
CA ILE A 71 -12.87 -7.42 -9.27
C ILE A 71 -12.90 -7.37 -10.80
N GLY A 72 -14.09 -7.32 -11.39
CA GLY A 72 -14.26 -7.45 -12.84
C GLY A 72 -13.92 -8.85 -13.37
N THR A 73 -13.47 -8.91 -14.62
CA THR A 73 -13.21 -10.17 -15.33
C THR A 73 -11.72 -10.49 -15.33
N TRP A 74 -11.34 -11.67 -14.83
CA TRP A 74 -9.96 -12.16 -14.95
C TRP A 74 -9.59 -12.43 -16.43
N PRO A 75 -8.36 -12.15 -16.89
CA PRO A 75 -7.21 -11.63 -16.14
C PRO A 75 -7.10 -10.10 -16.13
N ALA A 76 -8.04 -9.38 -16.74
CA ALA A 76 -7.94 -7.95 -16.95
C ALA A 76 -8.26 -7.13 -15.69
N GLY A 77 -9.27 -7.54 -14.93
CA GLY A 77 -9.76 -6.79 -13.78
C GLY A 77 -8.87 -6.95 -12.54
N PRO A 78 -8.92 -6.02 -11.57
CA PRO A 78 -8.03 -6.02 -10.42
C PRO A 78 -8.20 -7.25 -9.52
N THR A 79 -7.11 -7.66 -8.88
CA THR A 79 -7.14 -8.69 -7.84
C THR A 79 -6.75 -8.07 -6.51
N VAL A 80 -7.40 -8.44 -5.42
CA VAL A 80 -7.04 -7.98 -4.07
C VAL A 80 -6.65 -9.19 -3.25
N LEU A 81 -5.52 -9.11 -2.54
CA LEU A 81 -5.08 -10.07 -1.54
C LEU A 81 -5.07 -9.39 -0.17
N PHE A 82 -5.82 -9.95 0.77
CA PHE A 82 -5.84 -9.46 2.14
C PHE A 82 -4.79 -10.19 2.97
N THR A 83 -4.06 -9.43 3.75
CA THR A 83 -3.01 -9.91 4.64
C THR A 83 -3.38 -9.64 6.09
N PRO A 84 -2.70 -10.28 7.06
CA PRO A 84 -3.14 -10.15 8.44
C PRO A 84 -2.95 -8.75 9.04
N THR A 85 -1.98 -7.97 8.53
CA THR A 85 -1.65 -6.63 9.03
C THR A 85 -1.07 -5.78 7.90
N ALA A 86 -1.13 -4.45 8.03
CA ALA A 86 -0.47 -3.56 7.07
C ALA A 86 1.04 -3.83 6.96
N GLY A 87 1.70 -4.15 8.08
CA GLY A 87 3.10 -4.56 8.08
C GLY A 87 3.36 -5.82 7.25
N ALA A 88 2.43 -6.78 7.21
CA ALA A 88 2.55 -7.98 6.37
C ALA A 88 2.40 -7.63 4.88
N ALA A 89 1.44 -6.77 4.52
CA ALA A 89 1.29 -6.28 3.15
C ALA A 89 2.57 -5.57 2.67
N GLN A 90 3.10 -4.64 3.47
CA GLN A 90 4.35 -3.94 3.16
C GLN A 90 5.54 -4.90 3.07
N ALA A 91 5.63 -5.88 3.97
CA ALA A 91 6.70 -6.87 3.97
C ALA A 91 6.74 -7.66 2.65
N TYR A 92 5.60 -8.00 2.06
CA TYR A 92 5.58 -8.71 0.77
C TYR A 92 6.17 -7.89 -0.38
N GLN A 93 5.94 -6.57 -0.40
CA GLN A 93 6.59 -5.68 -1.37
C GLN A 93 8.10 -5.57 -1.11
N ILE A 94 8.49 -5.32 0.15
CA ILE A 94 9.90 -5.09 0.54
C ILE A 94 10.76 -6.33 0.33
N GLN A 95 10.23 -7.51 0.67
CA GLN A 95 10.94 -8.78 0.49
C GLN A 95 11.09 -9.16 -0.99
N GLY A 96 10.60 -8.33 -1.92
CA GLY A 96 10.75 -8.55 -3.35
C GLY A 96 10.04 -9.80 -3.82
N VAL A 97 8.97 -10.22 -3.12
CA VAL A 97 8.24 -11.42 -3.47
C VAL A 97 7.65 -11.21 -4.86
N ARG A 98 8.07 -12.04 -5.81
CA ARG A 98 7.81 -11.80 -7.25
C ARG A 98 6.34 -11.56 -7.58
N TRP A 99 5.43 -12.26 -6.89
CA TRP A 99 3.99 -12.09 -7.13
C TRP A 99 3.42 -10.80 -6.54
N ALA A 100 4.09 -10.15 -5.58
CA ALA A 100 3.68 -8.89 -4.95
C ALA A 100 4.23 -7.65 -5.68
N GLN A 101 5.13 -7.84 -6.65
CA GLN A 101 5.69 -6.75 -7.45
C GLN A 101 4.59 -6.10 -8.30
N GLY A 102 4.51 -4.77 -8.26
CA GLY A 102 3.47 -4.01 -8.96
C GLY A 102 2.10 -4.04 -8.28
N ALA A 103 1.98 -4.68 -7.11
CA ALA A 103 0.83 -4.46 -6.24
C ALA A 103 0.93 -3.08 -5.58
N GLU A 104 -0.20 -2.46 -5.29
CA GLU A 104 -0.33 -1.34 -4.38
C GLU A 104 -0.67 -1.85 -2.97
N VAL A 105 -0.11 -1.23 -1.94
CA VAL A 105 -0.45 -1.53 -0.54
C VAL A 105 -1.50 -0.55 -0.04
N ILE A 106 -2.64 -1.07 0.39
CA ILE A 106 -3.74 -0.30 0.97
C ILE A 106 -4.05 -0.90 2.34
N GLY A 107 -3.54 -0.28 3.41
CA GLY A 107 -3.62 -0.84 4.76
C GLY A 107 -3.09 -2.28 4.79
N SER A 108 -3.94 -3.22 5.22
CA SER A 108 -3.67 -4.66 5.26
C SER A 108 -3.89 -5.42 3.93
N ALA A 109 -4.20 -4.74 2.82
CA ALA A 109 -4.41 -5.36 1.50
C ALA A 109 -3.32 -5.03 0.47
N LEU A 110 -3.16 -5.95 -0.48
CA LEU A 110 -2.38 -5.80 -1.70
C LEU A 110 -3.34 -5.78 -2.90
N LEU A 111 -3.37 -4.66 -3.61
CA LEU A 111 -4.16 -4.45 -4.83
C LEU A 111 -3.29 -4.67 -6.06
N PHE A 112 -3.64 -5.65 -6.88
CA PHE A 112 -3.00 -5.94 -8.16
C PHE A 112 -3.82 -5.28 -9.26
N PRO A 113 -3.31 -4.21 -9.91
CA PRO A 113 -4.11 -3.41 -10.82
C PRO A 113 -4.44 -4.13 -12.14
N ASN A 114 -3.59 -5.08 -12.54
CA ASN A 114 -3.71 -5.80 -13.81
C ASN A 114 -3.83 -4.85 -15.01
N GLN A 115 -4.97 -4.85 -15.72
CA GLN A 115 -5.23 -3.96 -16.87
C GLN A 115 -6.35 -2.96 -16.59
N ALA A 116 -6.72 -2.75 -15.33
CA ALA A 116 -7.74 -1.77 -14.99
C ALA A 116 -7.27 -0.36 -15.30
N THR A 117 -8.19 0.50 -15.73
CA THR A 117 -7.89 1.91 -15.95
C THR A 117 -7.69 2.64 -14.62
N ASP A 118 -6.95 3.75 -14.63
CA ASP A 118 -6.75 4.58 -13.43
C ASP A 118 -8.09 5.01 -12.80
N SER A 119 -9.10 5.28 -13.63
CA SER A 119 -10.44 5.67 -13.16
C SER A 119 -11.20 4.53 -12.45
N GLU A 120 -10.95 3.28 -12.86
CA GLU A 120 -11.50 2.09 -12.19
C GLU A 120 -10.71 1.80 -10.91
N LEU A 121 -9.39 1.90 -10.96
CA LEU A 121 -8.50 1.67 -9.83
C LEU A 121 -8.78 2.62 -8.67
N GLY A 122 -8.91 3.93 -8.92
CA GLY A 122 -9.21 4.88 -7.86
C GLY A 122 -10.53 4.59 -7.11
N LYS A 123 -11.55 4.05 -7.81
CA LYS A 123 -12.80 3.61 -7.18
C LYS A 123 -12.60 2.34 -6.35
N VAL A 124 -11.82 1.39 -6.88
CA VAL A 124 -11.48 0.16 -6.18
C VAL A 124 -10.68 0.48 -4.92
N GLU A 125 -9.62 1.28 -5.02
CA GLU A 125 -8.79 1.73 -3.90
C GLU A 125 -9.63 2.37 -2.80
N THR A 126 -10.52 3.30 -3.18
CA THR A 126 -11.44 3.96 -2.24
C THR A 126 -12.29 2.93 -1.49
N CYS A 127 -12.91 1.99 -2.21
CA CYS A 127 -13.73 0.96 -1.57
C CYS A 127 -12.93 0.01 -0.70
N ILE A 128 -11.72 -0.40 -1.12
CA ILE A 128 -10.86 -1.28 -0.33
C ILE A 128 -10.39 -0.59 0.95
N ALA A 129 -10.06 0.71 0.89
CA ALA A 129 -9.63 1.50 2.02
C ALA A 129 -10.67 1.56 3.16
N GLU A 130 -11.97 1.44 2.88
CA GLU A 130 -13.02 1.41 3.90
C GLU A 130 -12.97 0.15 4.79
N GLY A 131 -12.43 -0.94 4.27
CA GLY A 131 -12.48 -2.28 4.88
C GLY A 131 -11.19 -2.77 5.51
N VAL A 132 -10.09 -2.04 5.35
CA VAL A 132 -8.74 -2.47 5.77
C VAL A 132 -8.20 -1.56 6.87
N LEU A 133 -7.64 -2.15 7.94
CA LEU A 133 -6.96 -1.39 8.98
C LEU A 133 -5.50 -1.13 8.58
N GLY A 134 -5.02 0.06 8.95
CA GLY A 134 -3.62 0.48 8.86
C GLY A 134 -2.82 0.11 10.09
#